data_AF-A0A372JWX9-F1
#
_entry.id   AF-A0A372JWX9-F1
#
_cell.length_a   1.000
_cell.length_b   1.000
_cell.length_c   1.000
_cell.angle_alpha   90.00
_cell.angle_beta   90.00
_cell.angle_gamma   90.00
#
_symmetry.space_group_name_H-M   'P 1'
#
loop_
_entity.id
_entity.type
_entity.pdbx_description
1 polymer ?
#
loop_
_entity_poly.entity_id
_entity_poly.type
_entity_poly.pdbx_seq_one_letter_code
_entity_poly.pdbx_strand_id
1 'polypeptide(L)'
;MTQTLLPCEPFSDGELAFFRRFIREPSASRNSMLASTVEQWGFCERHTLGLLAVCASIPRAGLNAAAVLYQRMIRNAAVILQRCASTDDGCAHLLRNEEPCPMCELGLNENSAGLIRREWLALPQSLERLRSLLNDTYDRWSPLVCGTCVHLATGPLCRRHAADALPVGREAIGVSTSDVCAVDGELALLDTLDQQLSTYLATFLPESAGVDTGEGVATLIAAAGWCTGWEMLSLALGYRLVGGTARGC
;
A
#
# COMPACT_ATOMS: atom_id res chain seq x y z
N MET A 1 -26.72 -19.86 6.31
CA MET A 1 -25.31 -19.45 6.48
C MET A 1 -24.80 -18.94 5.14
N THR A 2 -25.07 -17.67 4.85
CA THR A 2 -24.63 -17.02 3.62
C THR A 2 -23.17 -16.60 3.81
N GLN A 3 -22.25 -17.33 3.20
CA GLN A 3 -20.90 -16.85 2.99
C GLN A 3 -21.01 -15.55 2.19
N THR A 4 -20.77 -14.41 2.84
CA THR A 4 -20.39 -13.19 2.16
C THR A 4 -19.10 -13.49 1.42
N LEU A 5 -19.25 -13.87 0.14
CA LEU A 5 -18.16 -13.92 -0.81
C LEU A 5 -17.50 -12.55 -0.77
N LEU A 6 -16.26 -12.52 -0.29
CA LEU A 6 -15.39 -11.36 -0.51
C LEU A 6 -15.45 -11.08 -2.02
N PRO A 7 -15.69 -9.83 -2.47
CA PRO A 7 -15.70 -9.48 -3.88
C PRO A 7 -14.31 -9.59 -4.55
N CYS A 8 -13.33 -10.15 -3.84
CA CYS A 8 -12.03 -10.53 -4.36
C CYS A 8 -12.06 -12.03 -4.63
N GLU A 9 -12.14 -12.42 -5.90
CA GLU A 9 -11.86 -13.80 -6.30
C GLU A 9 -10.53 -14.28 -5.66
N PRO A 10 -10.43 -15.57 -5.29
CA PRO A 10 -9.20 -16.09 -4.72
C PRO A 10 -8.03 -15.86 -5.69
N PHE A 11 -6.89 -15.44 -5.16
CA PHE A 11 -5.63 -15.34 -5.90
C PHE A 11 -5.26 -16.69 -6.53
N SER A 12 -4.85 -16.67 -7.79
CA SER A 12 -4.48 -17.87 -8.55
C SER A 12 -3.19 -18.51 -8.06
N ASP A 13 -2.96 -19.76 -8.42
CA ASP A 13 -1.71 -20.46 -8.09
C ASP A 13 -0.47 -19.71 -8.63
N GLY A 14 -0.59 -19.05 -9.79
CA GLY A 14 0.44 -18.20 -10.38
C GLY A 14 0.72 -16.93 -9.56
N GLU A 15 -0.34 -16.22 -9.15
CA GLU A 15 -0.23 -15.03 -8.29
C GLU A 15 0.44 -15.39 -6.94
N LEU A 16 0.01 -16.49 -6.34
CA LEU A 16 0.52 -16.96 -5.05
C LEU A 16 1.99 -17.42 -5.12
N ALA A 17 2.38 -18.10 -6.21
CA ALA A 17 3.76 -18.48 -6.45
C ALA A 17 4.67 -17.25 -6.58
N PHE A 18 4.19 -16.20 -7.26
CA PHE A 18 4.92 -14.94 -7.39
C PHE A 18 5.15 -14.26 -6.04
N PHE A 19 4.11 -14.07 -5.22
CA PHE A 19 4.25 -13.44 -3.90
C PHE A 19 5.25 -14.19 -3.02
N ARG A 20 5.22 -15.52 -3.04
CA ARG A 20 6.20 -16.32 -2.29
C ARG A 20 7.63 -16.10 -2.76
N ARG A 21 7.85 -16.04 -4.06
CA ARG A 21 9.16 -15.74 -4.62
C ARG A 21 9.62 -14.35 -4.19
N PHE A 22 8.74 -13.36 -4.33
CA PHE A 22 9.00 -11.98 -3.91
C PHE A 22 9.43 -11.88 -2.44
N ILE A 23 8.70 -12.53 -1.53
CA ILE A 23 9.01 -12.54 -0.08
C ILE A 23 10.35 -13.23 0.22
N ARG A 24 10.73 -14.25 -0.55
CA ARG A 24 11.99 -15.01 -0.36
C ARG A 24 13.21 -14.31 -0.95
N GLU A 25 13.01 -13.43 -1.92
CA GLU A 25 14.08 -12.70 -2.60
C GLU A 25 14.06 -11.20 -2.24
N PRO A 26 14.20 -10.78 -0.97
CA PRO A 26 14.36 -9.38 -0.62
C PRO A 26 15.80 -8.93 -0.92
N SER A 27 16.30 -9.13 -2.13
CA SER A 27 17.67 -8.70 -2.43
C SER A 27 17.68 -7.19 -2.70
N ALA A 28 18.63 -6.48 -2.10
CA ALA A 28 18.87 -5.06 -2.36
C ALA A 28 19.67 -4.82 -3.66
N SER A 29 19.92 -5.87 -4.45
CA SER A 29 20.63 -5.75 -5.71
C SER A 29 19.80 -4.97 -6.74
N ARG A 30 20.46 -4.23 -7.65
CA ARG A 30 19.77 -3.45 -8.69
C ARG A 30 18.89 -4.28 -9.62
N ASN A 31 19.11 -5.59 -9.70
CA ASN A 31 18.34 -6.50 -10.55
C ASN A 31 17.35 -7.35 -9.75
N SER A 32 17.01 -6.94 -8.53
CA SER A 32 16.08 -7.68 -7.69
C SER A 32 14.63 -7.45 -8.06
N MET A 33 13.77 -8.41 -7.74
CA MET A 33 12.32 -8.24 -7.86
C MET A 33 11.85 -7.00 -7.08
N LEU A 34 12.44 -6.72 -5.91
CA LEU A 34 12.13 -5.54 -5.12
C LEU A 34 12.49 -4.24 -5.86
N ALA A 35 13.69 -4.14 -6.44
CA ALA A 35 14.13 -2.94 -7.16
C ALA A 35 13.24 -2.66 -8.37
N SER A 36 13.01 -3.68 -9.21
CA SER A 36 12.10 -3.58 -10.37
C SER A 36 10.67 -3.23 -9.95
N THR A 37 10.17 -3.80 -8.86
CA THR A 37 8.82 -3.48 -8.35
C THR A 37 8.73 -2.03 -7.87
N VAL A 38 9.78 -1.50 -7.22
CA VAL A 38 9.83 -0.10 -6.79
C VAL A 38 9.89 0.86 -7.99
N GLU A 39 10.65 0.53 -9.02
CA GLU A 39 10.75 1.31 -10.27
C GLU A 39 9.39 1.39 -10.98
N GLN A 40 8.61 0.31 -10.94
CA GLN A 40 7.24 0.25 -11.46
C GLN A 40 6.19 0.69 -10.43
N TRP A 41 6.58 1.48 -9.41
CA TRP A 41 5.62 2.09 -8.49
C TRP A 41 4.77 1.09 -7.66
N GLY A 42 5.28 -0.12 -7.47
CA GLY A 42 4.65 -1.15 -6.64
C GLY A 42 3.67 -2.05 -7.39
N PHE A 43 2.75 -2.63 -6.62
CA PHE A 43 1.68 -3.47 -7.13
C PHE A 43 0.40 -2.66 -7.35
N CYS A 44 -0.48 -3.12 -8.24
CA CYS A 44 -1.86 -2.61 -8.28
C CYS A 44 -2.61 -2.95 -6.98
N GLU A 45 -3.80 -2.39 -6.78
CA GLU A 45 -4.58 -2.61 -5.55
C GLU A 45 -4.87 -4.10 -5.27
N ARG A 46 -5.24 -4.87 -6.32
CA ARG A 46 -5.44 -6.32 -6.23
C ARG A 46 -4.18 -7.02 -5.74
N HIS A 47 -3.05 -6.78 -6.40
CA HIS A 47 -1.80 -7.46 -6.08
C HIS A 47 -1.18 -6.98 -4.76
N THR A 48 -1.47 -5.75 -4.33
CA THR A 48 -1.18 -5.26 -2.98
C THR A 48 -1.95 -6.04 -1.93
N LEU A 49 -3.26 -6.23 -2.12
CA LEU A 49 -4.09 -7.04 -1.23
C LEU A 49 -3.55 -8.48 -1.14
N GLY A 50 -3.17 -9.07 -2.29
CA GLY A 50 -2.60 -10.42 -2.35
C GLY A 50 -1.27 -10.55 -1.63
N LEU A 51 -0.37 -9.59 -1.84
CA LEU A 51 0.90 -9.54 -1.13
C LEU A 51 0.66 -9.48 0.38
N LEU A 52 -0.18 -8.55 0.86
CA LEU A 52 -0.47 -8.39 2.28
C LEU A 52 -1.12 -9.64 2.88
N ALA A 53 -2.00 -10.32 2.15
CA ALA A 53 -2.63 -11.56 2.60
C ALA A 53 -1.60 -12.69 2.78
N VAL A 54 -0.71 -12.88 1.80
CA VAL A 54 0.37 -13.87 1.89
C VAL A 54 1.35 -13.49 3.00
N CYS A 55 1.72 -12.21 3.13
CA CYS A 55 2.61 -11.72 4.16
C CYS A 55 2.04 -11.90 5.58
N ALA A 56 0.75 -11.65 5.78
CA ALA A 56 0.05 -11.91 7.06
C ALA A 56 0.06 -13.39 7.47
N SER A 57 0.28 -14.30 6.51
CA SER A 57 0.35 -15.74 6.76
C SER A 57 1.75 -16.24 7.13
N ILE A 58 2.78 -15.41 6.92
CA ILE A 58 4.18 -15.73 7.17
C ILE A 58 4.70 -14.79 8.27
N PRO A 59 4.57 -15.18 9.56
CA PRO A 59 4.96 -14.34 10.67
C PRO A 59 6.40 -13.84 10.54
N ARG A 60 6.60 -12.55 10.86
CA ARG A 60 7.85 -11.77 10.74
C ARG A 60 8.43 -11.61 9.34
N ALA A 61 8.71 -12.69 8.61
CA ALA A 61 9.39 -12.61 7.32
C ALA A 61 8.53 -11.99 6.21
N GLY A 62 7.22 -12.29 6.17
CA GLY A 62 6.32 -11.74 5.16
C GLY A 62 6.10 -10.24 5.31
N LEU A 63 5.66 -9.81 6.50
CA LEU A 63 5.38 -8.39 6.76
C LEU A 63 6.62 -7.50 6.61
N ASN A 64 7.82 -8.02 6.93
CA ASN A 64 9.08 -7.32 6.67
C ASN A 64 9.28 -7.03 5.16
N ALA A 65 9.09 -8.03 4.29
CA ALA A 65 9.23 -7.84 2.85
C ALA A 65 8.28 -6.76 2.29
N ALA A 66 7.02 -6.74 2.76
CA ALA A 66 6.07 -5.69 2.39
C ALA A 66 6.47 -4.32 2.95
N ALA A 67 6.92 -4.25 4.20
CA ALA A 67 7.39 -3.00 4.82
C ALA A 67 8.59 -2.40 4.08
N VAL A 68 9.57 -3.21 3.66
CA VAL A 68 10.70 -2.72 2.86
C VAL A 68 10.23 -2.16 1.51
N LEU A 69 9.28 -2.84 0.84
CA LEU A 69 8.72 -2.37 -0.43
C LEU A 69 8.06 -1.00 -0.27
N TYR A 70 7.08 -0.90 0.62
CA TYR A 70 6.31 0.33 0.77
C TYR A 70 7.14 1.46 1.36
N GLN A 71 8.12 1.17 2.23
CA GLN A 71 9.05 2.19 2.69
C GLN A 71 9.84 2.83 1.53
N ARG A 72 10.37 2.02 0.61
CA ARG A 72 11.11 2.54 -0.54
C ARG A 72 10.22 3.40 -1.43
N MET A 73 8.96 3.00 -1.60
CA MET A 73 7.98 3.77 -2.39
C MET A 73 7.61 5.10 -1.72
N ILE A 74 7.42 5.10 -0.39
CA ILE A 74 7.19 6.32 0.41
C ILE A 74 8.37 7.29 0.28
N ARG A 75 9.61 6.81 0.41
CA ARG A 75 10.82 7.63 0.23
C ARG A 75 10.93 8.21 -1.17
N ASN A 76 10.66 7.41 -2.21
CA ASN A 76 10.68 7.88 -3.59
C ASN A 76 9.63 8.99 -3.82
N ALA A 77 8.41 8.80 -3.29
CA ALA A 77 7.36 9.79 -3.35
C ALA A 77 7.73 11.09 -2.63
N ALA A 78 8.34 11.00 -1.44
CA ALA A 78 8.79 12.17 -0.69
C ALA A 78 9.84 12.97 -1.49
N VAL A 79 10.81 12.30 -2.11
CA VAL A 79 11.79 12.96 -2.99
C VAL A 79 11.13 13.67 -4.17
N ILE A 80 10.11 13.06 -4.78
CA ILE A 80 9.39 13.67 -5.89
C ILE A 80 8.59 14.88 -5.42
N LEU A 81 7.83 14.76 -4.33
CA LEU A 81 7.06 15.87 -3.75
C LEU A 81 7.95 17.03 -3.29
N GLN A 82 9.14 16.76 -2.75
CA GLN A 82 10.12 17.80 -2.42
C GLN A 82 10.60 18.55 -3.67
N ARG A 83 10.82 17.83 -4.77
CA ARG A 83 11.15 18.46 -6.07
C ARG A 83 9.99 19.29 -6.57
N CYS A 84 8.76 18.78 -6.49
CA CYS A 84 7.53 19.51 -6.83
C CYS A 84 7.41 20.84 -6.08
N ALA A 85 7.68 20.82 -4.77
CA ALA A 85 7.63 22.02 -3.95
C ALA A 85 8.73 23.04 -4.31
N SER A 86 9.83 22.57 -4.89
CA SER A 86 11.01 23.40 -5.20
C SER A 86 11.04 23.92 -6.64
N THR A 87 10.25 23.36 -7.55
CA THR A 87 10.25 23.70 -8.99
C THR A 87 8.88 24.15 -9.47
N ASP A 88 8.84 25.22 -10.25
CA ASP A 88 7.63 25.75 -10.92
C ASP A 88 7.09 24.81 -12.03
N ASP A 89 7.85 23.77 -12.39
CA ASP A 89 7.49 22.79 -13.41
C ASP A 89 6.65 21.65 -12.81
N GLY A 90 5.52 21.36 -13.46
CA GLY A 90 4.58 20.32 -13.04
C GLY A 90 5.22 18.94 -12.96
N CYS A 91 5.44 18.46 -11.75
CA CYS A 91 6.03 17.16 -11.42
C CYS A 91 5.00 16.04 -11.25
N ALA A 92 3.69 16.35 -11.35
CA ALA A 92 2.59 15.41 -11.07
C ALA A 92 2.71 14.10 -11.83
N HIS A 93 3.19 14.17 -13.09
CA HIS A 93 3.43 13.02 -13.95
C HIS A 93 4.43 12.01 -13.36
N LEU A 94 5.36 12.44 -12.50
CA LEU A 94 6.34 11.55 -11.86
C LEU A 94 5.70 10.66 -10.79
N LEU A 95 4.60 11.11 -10.16
CA LEU A 95 3.84 10.31 -9.19
C LEU A 95 2.79 9.42 -9.87
N ARG A 96 2.43 9.70 -11.12
CA ARG A 96 1.53 8.86 -11.90
C ARG A 96 2.28 7.61 -12.34
N ASN A 97 1.65 6.46 -12.11
CA ASN A 97 2.06 5.22 -12.74
C ASN A 97 1.00 4.85 -13.78
N GLU A 98 1.34 4.95 -15.06
CA GLU A 98 0.49 4.50 -16.16
C GLU A 98 0.84 3.07 -16.60
N GLU A 99 1.99 2.56 -16.16
CA GLU A 99 2.45 1.21 -16.50
C GLU A 99 1.71 0.15 -15.68
N PRO A 100 1.46 -1.04 -16.26
CA PRO A 100 0.96 -2.17 -15.50
C PRO A 100 1.95 -2.54 -14.39
N CYS A 101 1.44 -3.02 -13.24
CA CYS A 101 2.33 -3.49 -12.19
C CYS A 101 3.11 -4.76 -12.64
N PRO A 102 4.22 -5.12 -11.97
CA PRO A 102 5.09 -6.20 -12.44
C PRO A 102 4.39 -7.56 -12.64
N MET A 103 3.35 -7.84 -11.83
CA MET A 103 2.55 -9.06 -11.99
C MET A 103 1.60 -8.98 -13.18
N CYS A 104 0.98 -7.81 -13.42
CA CYS A 104 0.14 -7.58 -14.58
C CYS A 104 0.94 -7.63 -15.88
N GLU A 105 2.16 -7.07 -15.88
CA GLU A 105 3.10 -7.14 -17.02
C GLU A 105 3.43 -8.59 -17.39
N LEU A 106 3.56 -9.48 -16.39
CA LEU A 106 3.77 -10.91 -16.57
C LEU A 106 2.49 -11.70 -16.93
N GLY A 107 1.34 -11.02 -17.06
CA GLY A 107 0.06 -11.67 -17.34
C GLY A 107 -0.49 -12.48 -16.16
N LEU A 108 -0.07 -12.19 -14.92
CA LEU A 108 -0.59 -12.83 -13.72
C LEU A 108 -1.94 -12.21 -13.32
N ASN A 109 -2.97 -13.05 -13.24
CA ASN A 109 -4.36 -12.72 -12.93
C ASN A 109 -5.05 -13.89 -12.20
N GLU A 110 -6.36 -13.78 -11.92
CA GLU A 110 -7.16 -14.82 -11.23
C GLU A 110 -7.13 -16.22 -11.88
N ASN A 111 -6.75 -16.33 -13.15
CA ASN A 111 -6.74 -17.59 -13.90
C ASN A 111 -5.32 -18.11 -14.18
N SER A 112 -4.27 -17.44 -13.69
CA SER A 112 -2.90 -17.82 -13.99
C SER A 112 -2.49 -19.12 -13.29
N ALA A 113 -1.99 -20.07 -14.07
CA ALA A 113 -1.43 -21.31 -13.54
C ALA A 113 -0.10 -21.07 -12.80
N GLY A 114 0.17 -21.87 -11.79
CA GLY A 114 1.43 -21.83 -11.05
C GLY A 114 1.73 -23.14 -10.34
N LEU A 115 3.01 -23.39 -10.08
CA LEU A 115 3.43 -24.52 -9.25
C LEU A 115 3.51 -24.07 -7.80
N ILE A 116 2.40 -24.16 -7.09
CA ILE A 116 2.37 -24.00 -5.64
C ILE A 116 1.83 -25.27 -4.97
N ARG A 117 2.54 -25.73 -3.94
CA ARG A 117 2.02 -26.80 -3.09
C ARG A 117 0.86 -26.23 -2.28
N ARG A 118 -0.37 -26.68 -2.52
CA ARG A 118 -1.61 -26.19 -1.85
C ARG A 118 -1.53 -26.21 -0.32
N GLU A 119 -0.82 -27.18 0.24
CA GLU A 119 -0.54 -27.29 1.69
C GLU A 119 0.26 -26.08 2.25
N TRP A 120 0.88 -25.27 1.39
CA TRP A 120 1.66 -24.09 1.79
C TRP A 120 0.82 -22.82 1.83
N LEU A 121 -0.41 -22.81 1.29
CA LEU A 121 -1.28 -21.65 1.34
C LEU A 121 -2.73 -22.10 1.49
N ALA A 122 -3.18 -22.16 2.73
CA ALA A 122 -4.60 -22.05 2.98
C ALA A 122 -5.02 -20.59 2.78
N LEU A 123 -5.21 -20.19 1.53
CA LEU A 123 -5.57 -18.82 1.16
C LEU A 123 -6.76 -18.24 1.97
N PRO A 124 -7.82 -19.01 2.29
CA PRO A 124 -8.86 -18.53 3.20
C PRO A 124 -8.31 -18.07 4.56
N GLN A 125 -7.36 -18.80 5.13
CA GLN A 125 -6.73 -18.48 6.41
C GLN A 125 -5.80 -17.27 6.27
N SER A 126 -5.19 -17.08 5.09
CA SER A 126 -4.40 -15.88 4.78
C SER A 126 -5.24 -14.61 4.78
N LEU A 127 -6.40 -14.66 4.13
CA LEU A 127 -7.34 -13.53 4.09
C LEU A 127 -7.98 -13.27 5.46
N GLU A 128 -8.30 -14.32 6.23
CA GLU A 128 -8.77 -14.18 7.61
C GLU A 128 -7.74 -13.51 8.51
N ARG A 129 -6.46 -13.89 8.41
CA ARG A 129 -5.37 -13.26 9.16
C ARG A 129 -5.20 -11.79 8.78
N LEU A 130 -5.19 -11.48 7.48
CA LEU A 130 -5.13 -10.09 7.03
C LEU A 130 -6.31 -9.28 7.57
N ARG A 131 -7.53 -9.84 7.53
CA ARG A 131 -8.72 -9.19 8.06
C ARG A 131 -8.61 -8.94 9.57
N SER A 132 -8.06 -9.90 10.32
CA SER A 132 -7.77 -9.70 11.75
C SER A 132 -6.82 -8.53 11.95
N LEU A 133 -5.69 -8.51 11.24
CA LEU A 133 -4.71 -7.41 11.34
C LEU A 133 -5.33 -6.05 10.99
N LEU A 134 -6.11 -5.96 9.91
CA LEU A 134 -6.80 -4.74 9.52
C LEU A 134 -7.77 -4.27 10.61
N ASN A 135 -8.54 -5.18 11.22
CA ASN A 135 -9.45 -4.85 12.32
C ASN A 135 -8.71 -4.46 13.61
N ASP A 136 -7.69 -5.24 14.01
CA ASP A 136 -6.94 -5.05 15.25
C ASP A 136 -6.14 -3.73 15.25
N THR A 137 -5.88 -3.18 14.06
CA THR A 137 -5.14 -1.93 13.88
C THR A 137 -5.99 -0.79 13.32
N TYR A 138 -7.31 -0.98 13.20
CA TYR A 138 -8.25 -0.08 12.54
C TYR A 138 -8.12 1.38 12.98
N ASP A 139 -8.14 1.63 14.30
CA ASP A 139 -8.11 2.99 14.85
C ASP A 139 -6.81 3.75 14.51
N ARG A 140 -5.75 3.02 14.15
CA ARG A 140 -4.43 3.60 13.85
C ARG A 140 -4.28 3.97 12.37
N TRP A 141 -4.72 3.12 11.46
CA TRP A 141 -4.56 3.37 10.01
C TRP A 141 -5.79 4.04 9.39
N SER A 142 -6.99 3.91 9.95
CA SER A 142 -8.20 4.49 9.36
C SER A 142 -8.17 6.02 9.20
N PRO A 143 -7.53 6.83 10.08
CA PRO A 143 -7.39 8.27 9.84
C PRO A 143 -6.50 8.62 8.64
N LEU A 144 -5.71 7.65 8.15
CA LEU A 144 -4.76 7.80 7.05
C LEU A 144 -5.36 7.40 5.70
N VAL A 145 -6.64 7.00 5.68
CA VAL A 145 -7.34 6.58 4.47
C VAL A 145 -7.56 7.77 3.56
N CYS A 146 -7.33 7.56 2.26
CA CYS A 146 -7.55 8.60 1.27
C CYS A 146 -9.00 9.07 1.24
N GLY A 147 -9.24 10.35 1.54
CA GLY A 147 -10.58 10.93 1.56
C GLY A 147 -11.32 10.73 0.23
N THR A 148 -10.63 10.91 -0.89
CA THR A 148 -11.20 10.70 -2.24
C THR A 148 -11.57 9.24 -2.52
N CYS A 149 -10.77 8.26 -2.06
CA CYS A 149 -11.09 6.83 -2.23
C CYS A 149 -12.35 6.40 -1.49
N VAL A 150 -12.68 7.07 -0.37
CA VAL A 150 -13.86 6.76 0.46
C VAL A 150 -14.94 7.84 0.40
N HIS A 151 -14.85 8.76 -0.57
CA HIS A 151 -15.79 9.85 -0.79
C HIS A 151 -16.02 10.77 0.44
N LEU A 152 -14.96 11.01 1.22
CA LEU A 152 -14.94 12.01 2.30
C LEU A 152 -14.42 13.35 1.78
N ALA A 153 -15.01 14.44 2.26
CA ALA A 153 -14.69 15.80 1.82
C ALA A 153 -13.28 16.27 2.24
N THR A 154 -12.72 15.66 3.28
CA THR A 154 -11.42 16.02 3.86
C THR A 154 -10.68 14.76 4.28
N GLY A 155 -9.36 14.75 4.11
CA GLY A 155 -8.51 13.64 4.52
C GLY A 155 -7.20 13.66 3.72
N PRO A 156 -6.26 12.78 4.05
CA PRO A 156 -5.06 12.60 3.25
C PRO A 156 -5.42 12.11 1.84
N LEU A 157 -4.49 12.22 0.90
CA LEU A 157 -4.62 11.67 -0.43
C LEU A 157 -3.76 10.41 -0.57
N CYS A 158 -4.20 9.43 -1.36
CA CYS A 158 -3.28 8.40 -1.84
C CYS A 158 -2.45 8.97 -2.99
N ARG A 159 -1.34 8.33 -3.35
CA ARG A 159 -0.44 8.74 -4.42
C ARG A 159 -1.16 9.17 -5.69
N ARG A 160 -2.14 8.37 -6.15
CA ARG A 160 -2.91 8.69 -7.36
C ARG A 160 -3.65 10.02 -7.22
N HIS A 161 -4.42 10.18 -6.14
CA HIS A 161 -5.18 11.41 -5.91
C HIS A 161 -4.29 12.60 -5.52
N ALA A 162 -3.14 12.38 -4.89
CA ALA A 162 -2.12 13.40 -4.67
C ALA A 162 -1.56 13.88 -6.01
N ALA A 163 -1.23 12.97 -6.93
CA ALA A 163 -0.79 13.31 -8.28
C ALA A 163 -1.87 14.09 -9.06
N ASP A 164 -3.14 13.77 -8.87
CA ASP A 164 -4.26 14.48 -9.53
C ASP A 164 -4.57 15.84 -8.90
N ALA A 165 -4.29 16.01 -7.60
CA ALA A 165 -4.46 17.27 -6.88
C ALA A 165 -3.28 18.24 -7.09
N LEU A 166 -2.11 17.73 -7.49
CA LEU A 166 -0.98 18.58 -7.85
C LEU A 166 -1.30 19.39 -9.11
N PRO A 167 -1.08 20.72 -9.09
CA PRO A 167 -1.33 21.54 -10.26
C PRO A 167 -0.47 21.10 -11.45
N VAL A 168 -1.12 20.93 -12.61
CA VAL A 168 -0.43 20.83 -13.89
C VAL A 168 0.05 22.23 -14.25
N GLY A 169 1.35 22.41 -14.50
CA GLY A 169 1.98 23.72 -14.60
C GLY A 169 1.29 24.74 -15.52
N ARG A 170 1.38 26.01 -15.10
CA ARG A 170 1.07 27.29 -15.77
C ARG A 170 -0.26 27.43 -16.54
N GLU A 171 -1.39 27.36 -15.83
CA GLU A 171 -2.61 28.15 -16.20
C GLU A 171 -3.40 28.74 -14.99
N ALA A 172 -2.87 28.72 -13.77
CA ALA A 172 -3.50 29.43 -12.64
C ALA A 172 -2.81 30.79 -12.41
N ILE A 173 -3.21 31.79 -13.20
CA ILE A 173 -2.99 33.20 -12.85
C ILE A 173 -3.72 33.43 -11.52
N GLY A 174 -2.95 33.50 -10.42
CA GLY A 174 -3.45 33.69 -9.07
C GLY A 174 -3.31 32.44 -8.19
N VAL A 175 -2.07 32.03 -7.93
CA VAL A 175 -1.75 30.94 -6.98
C VAL A 175 -2.23 31.33 -5.59
N SER A 176 -3.31 30.69 -5.14
CA SER A 176 -3.78 30.75 -3.76
C SER A 176 -2.80 30.03 -2.84
N THR A 177 -2.47 30.65 -1.72
CA THR A 177 -1.64 30.10 -0.61
C THR A 177 -2.14 28.76 -0.05
N SER A 178 -3.32 28.29 -0.47
CA SER A 178 -3.92 27.00 -0.19
C SER A 178 -3.09 25.80 -0.69
N ASP A 179 -2.43 25.92 -1.85
CA ASP A 179 -1.85 24.75 -2.53
C ASP A 179 -0.50 24.32 -1.93
N VAL A 180 0.25 25.26 -1.36
CA VAL A 180 1.52 24.98 -0.65
C VAL A 180 1.26 24.18 0.63
N CYS A 181 0.19 24.52 1.37
CA CYS A 181 -0.19 23.78 2.57
C CYS A 181 -0.60 22.32 2.29
N ALA A 182 -1.10 22.02 1.08
CA ALA A 182 -1.46 20.67 0.69
C ALA A 182 -0.22 19.79 0.46
N VAL A 183 0.81 20.32 -0.20
CA VAL A 183 2.08 19.58 -0.44
C VAL A 183 2.85 19.37 0.87
N ASP A 184 2.92 20.39 1.72
CA ASP A 184 3.57 20.28 3.04
C ASP A 184 2.89 19.24 3.94
N GLY A 185 1.55 19.18 3.90
CA GLY A 185 0.77 18.18 4.62
C GLY A 185 1.06 16.74 4.16
N GLU A 186 1.11 16.52 2.84
CA GLU A 186 1.47 15.21 2.27
C GLU A 186 2.94 14.84 2.59
N LEU A 187 3.87 15.79 2.51
CA LEU A 187 5.27 15.55 2.89
C LEU A 187 5.42 15.15 4.36
N ALA A 188 4.71 15.83 5.27
CA ALA A 188 4.71 15.50 6.69
C ALA A 188 4.12 14.10 6.96
N LEU A 189 3.07 13.72 6.22
CA LEU A 189 2.51 12.37 6.28
C LEU A 189 3.55 11.33 5.82
N LEU A 190 4.20 11.54 4.67
CA LEU A 190 5.20 10.61 4.15
C LEU A 190 6.41 10.46 5.07
N ASP A 191 6.88 11.55 5.67
CA ASP A 191 7.97 11.54 6.66
C ASP A 191 7.59 10.72 7.90
N THR A 192 6.37 10.92 8.40
CA THR A 192 5.82 10.15 9.53
C THR A 192 5.77 8.65 9.21
N LEU A 193 5.26 8.29 8.02
CA LEU A 193 5.20 6.89 7.57
C LEU A 193 6.60 6.28 7.41
N ASP A 194 7.58 7.00 6.85
CA ASP A 194 8.94 6.50 6.71
C ASP A 194 9.63 6.28 8.08
N GLN A 195 9.45 7.22 9.01
CA GLN A 195 9.98 7.14 10.37
C GLN A 195 9.38 5.92 11.11
N GLN A 196 8.06 5.74 11.05
CA GLN A 196 7.39 4.61 11.69
C GLN A 196 7.74 3.27 11.03
N LEU A 197 7.85 3.21 9.69
CA LEU A 197 8.31 2.01 8.99
C LEU A 197 9.77 1.69 9.32
N SER A 198 10.64 2.70 9.46
CA SER A 198 12.03 2.50 9.88
C SER A 198 12.11 1.88 11.28
N THR A 199 11.33 2.40 12.22
CA THR A 199 11.22 1.84 13.58
C THR A 199 10.68 0.41 13.54
N TYR A 200 9.63 0.16 12.77
CA TYR A 200 9.06 -1.18 12.60
C TYR A 200 10.06 -2.16 12.00
N LEU A 201 10.79 -1.76 10.96
CA LEU A 201 11.80 -2.58 10.30
C LEU A 201 12.97 -2.93 11.24
N ALA A 202 13.34 -2.02 12.14
CA ALA A 202 14.37 -2.28 13.14
C ALA A 202 13.97 -3.40 14.13
N THR A 203 12.67 -3.67 14.32
CA THR A 203 12.17 -4.78 15.16
C THR A 203 12.38 -6.18 14.56
N PHE A 204 12.84 -6.26 13.31
CA PHE A 204 13.20 -7.52 12.65
C PHE A 204 14.70 -7.80 12.67
N LEU A 205 15.51 -6.88 13.23
CA LEU A 205 16.95 -7.10 13.38
C LEU A 205 17.21 -8.25 14.36
N PRO A 206 18.25 -9.08 14.15
CA PRO A 206 18.57 -10.22 15.01
C PRO A 206 18.73 -9.87 16.50
N GLU A 207 19.13 -8.62 16.79
CA GLU A 207 19.41 -8.12 18.13
C GLU A 207 18.17 -7.61 18.87
N SER A 208 17.02 -7.50 18.20
CA SER A 208 15.80 -6.96 18.79
C SER A 208 14.91 -8.07 19.39
N ALA A 209 14.32 -7.83 20.57
CA ALA A 209 13.34 -8.73 21.19
C ALA A 209 12.03 -8.83 20.38
N GLY A 210 11.86 -7.96 19.38
CA GLY A 210 10.81 -8.00 18.38
C GLY A 210 9.41 -7.89 18.95
N VAL A 211 9.13 -6.77 19.61
CA VAL A 211 7.81 -6.42 20.13
C VAL A 211 7.46 -5.01 19.68
N ASP A 212 6.82 -4.91 18.52
CA ASP A 212 5.69 -4.00 18.29
C ASP A 212 5.01 -4.42 16.99
N THR A 213 3.80 -4.99 17.09
CA THR A 213 3.06 -5.54 15.94
C THR A 213 1.82 -4.74 15.60
N GLY A 214 1.40 -3.79 16.44
CA GLY A 214 0.18 -3.02 16.19
C GLY A 214 0.47 -1.77 15.37
N GLU A 215 1.40 -0.94 15.84
CA GLU A 215 1.72 0.33 15.19
C GLU A 215 2.42 0.13 13.85
N GLY A 216 3.42 -0.74 13.82
CA GLY A 216 4.17 -1.03 12.60
C GLY A 216 3.30 -1.66 11.52
N VAL A 217 2.36 -2.53 11.90
CA VAL A 217 1.40 -3.11 10.95
C VAL A 217 0.40 -2.07 10.45
N ALA A 218 -0.12 -1.21 11.33
CA ALA A 218 -0.98 -0.09 10.92
C ALA A 218 -0.25 0.83 9.91
N THR A 219 1.00 1.15 10.21
CA THR A 219 1.85 1.98 9.34
C THR A 219 2.09 1.32 7.99
N LEU A 220 2.35 0.01 7.97
CA LEU A 220 2.47 -0.78 6.74
C LEU A 220 1.18 -0.73 5.91
N ILE A 221 0.02 -0.93 6.54
CA ILE A 221 -1.28 -0.84 5.87
C ILE A 221 -1.48 0.56 5.28
N ALA A 222 -1.19 1.60 6.06
CA ALA A 222 -1.30 2.99 5.61
C ALA A 222 -0.37 3.32 4.46
N ALA A 223 0.89 2.89 4.51
CA ALA A 223 1.84 3.07 3.42
C ALA A 223 1.42 2.32 2.15
N ALA A 224 0.91 1.09 2.29
CA ALA A 224 0.38 0.34 1.16
C ALA A 224 -0.82 1.06 0.52
N GLY A 225 -1.79 1.48 1.34
CA GLY A 225 -2.96 2.21 0.87
C GLY A 225 -2.64 3.57 0.26
N TRP A 226 -1.69 4.32 0.85
CA TRP A 226 -1.20 5.56 0.26
C TRP A 226 -0.57 5.29 -1.11
N CYS A 227 0.32 4.30 -1.22
CA CYS A 227 1.02 4.07 -2.46
C CYS A 227 0.15 3.55 -3.61
N THR A 228 -0.81 2.66 -3.32
CA THR A 228 -1.51 1.89 -4.37
C THR A 228 -2.99 2.20 -4.50
N GLY A 229 -3.59 2.77 -3.45
CA GLY A 229 -5.02 3.02 -3.36
C GLY A 229 -5.66 2.23 -2.22
N TRP A 230 -6.86 2.65 -1.83
CA TRP A 230 -7.55 2.12 -0.64
C TRP A 230 -8.78 1.27 -0.96
N GLU A 231 -9.20 1.18 -2.23
CA GLU A 231 -10.46 0.54 -2.61
C GLU A 231 -10.45 -0.94 -2.23
N MET A 232 -9.43 -1.69 -2.66
CA MET A 232 -9.34 -3.13 -2.38
C MET A 232 -9.10 -3.44 -0.89
N LEU A 233 -8.34 -2.59 -0.18
CA LEU A 233 -8.13 -2.75 1.26
C LEU A 233 -9.41 -2.48 2.06
N SER A 234 -10.17 -1.47 1.65
CA SER A 234 -11.46 -1.14 2.26
C SER A 234 -12.51 -2.22 1.96
N LEU A 235 -12.50 -2.76 0.74
CA LEU A 235 -13.31 -3.91 0.32
C LEU A 235 -13.04 -5.15 1.19
N ALA A 236 -11.78 -5.44 1.49
CA ALA A 236 -11.38 -6.58 2.30
C ALA A 236 -11.91 -6.55 3.76
N LEU A 237 -12.19 -5.34 4.27
CA LEU A 237 -12.83 -5.12 5.56
C LEU A 237 -14.36 -5.17 5.51
N GLY A 238 -14.93 -5.08 4.31
CA GLY A 238 -16.32 -4.72 4.07
C GLY A 238 -16.52 -3.22 4.24
N TYR A 239 -16.99 -2.55 3.18
CA TYR A 239 -17.19 -1.08 3.05
C TYR A 239 -17.84 -0.33 4.24
N ARG A 240 -18.41 -1.03 5.24
CA ARG A 240 -19.13 -0.42 6.35
C ARG A 240 -18.25 0.28 7.39
N LEU A 241 -16.94 0.03 7.41
CA LEU A 241 -16.08 0.61 8.46
C LEU A 241 -15.44 1.94 8.02
N VAL A 242 -14.99 2.06 6.78
CA VAL A 242 -14.05 3.12 6.37
C VAL A 242 -14.71 4.46 5.98
N GLY A 243 -16.04 4.60 6.15
CA GLY A 243 -16.80 5.76 5.66
C GLY A 243 -17.82 6.35 6.63
N GLY A 244 -17.84 5.93 7.90
CA GLY A 244 -18.55 6.66 8.95
C GLY A 244 -19.96 7.15 8.61
N THR A 245 -20.85 6.28 8.15
CA THR A 245 -22.25 6.35 8.61
C THR A 245 -22.67 4.96 9.05
N ALA A 246 -22.50 4.69 10.34
CA ALA A 246 -23.44 3.85 11.05
C ALA A 246 -24.82 4.56 10.97
N ARG A 247 -25.55 4.37 9.88
CA ARG A 247 -27.00 4.58 9.90
C ARG A 247 -27.57 3.41 10.70
N GLY A 248 -27.83 3.69 11.98
CA GLY A 248 -28.62 2.81 12.82
C GLY A 248 -29.95 2.49 12.16
N CYS A 249 -30.28 1.20 12.18
CA CYS A 249 -31.59 0.60 12.43
C CYS A 249 -31.36 -0.89 12.63
#